data_AF-A0A972CA97-F1
#
_entry.id   AF-A0A972CA97-F1
#
_cell.length_a   1.000
_cell.length_b   1.000
_cell.length_c   1.000
_cell.angle_alpha   90.00
_cell.angle_beta   90.00
_cell.angle_gamma   90.00
#
_symmetry.space_group_name_H-M   'P 1'
#
loop_
_entity.id
_entity.type
_entity.pdbx_description
1 polymer ?
#
loop_
_entity_poly.entity_id
_entity_poly.type
_entity_poly.pdbx_seq_one_letter_code
_entity_poly.pdbx_strand_id
1 'polypeptide(L)'
;MKETFLYDAHGAPVFAILPYKRYQILLEAANQSANIPDPKITEITEIPLPYGGTATINLIRLTDFFERLFKKGISSIPIDARNEVLDQLRKRYLTPEEQKYPGLDILIRLHFLPKDSGYRNTRQAVREVVDCLENTGIFTLTKEVFPNSYRAVNALKYCPEAGAKYLEKHNVFDENGESLVEKPIPLNIFSQPVEAGEANNMITITTCGSPNRRTTFSYSGSIEDGITLQFAQPFMVSAENLLAIRKHFAGKKARLGASMTDPIPGGVGSFVASLGSGLTPRHASFLASIMQHEQYVVCSLEGNSVIVNFN
;
A
#
# COMPACT_ATOMS: atom_id res chain seq x y z
N MET A 1 16.18 46.58 -26.89
CA MET A 1 14.82 46.11 -27.23
C MET A 1 13.94 46.39 -26.02
N LYS A 2 12.79 47.06 -26.20
CA LYS A 2 11.89 47.41 -25.10
C LYS A 2 11.09 46.18 -24.65
N GLU A 3 10.71 46.17 -23.38
CA GLU A 3 9.83 45.15 -22.80
C GLU A 3 8.48 45.19 -23.55
N THR A 4 7.99 44.04 -24.02
CA THR A 4 6.74 43.95 -24.78
C THR A 4 5.81 42.98 -24.08
N PHE A 5 4.57 43.40 -23.82
CA PHE A 5 3.56 42.58 -23.18
C PHE A 5 2.54 42.12 -24.21
N LEU A 6 2.13 40.85 -24.11
CA LEU A 6 1.02 40.27 -24.86
C LEU A 6 -0.17 40.18 -23.92
N TYR A 7 -1.32 40.69 -24.36
CA TYR A 7 -2.52 40.82 -23.53
C TYR A 7 -3.61 39.82 -23.97
N ASP A 8 -4.47 39.41 -23.04
CA ASP A 8 -5.67 38.62 -23.35
C ASP A 8 -6.79 39.49 -23.95
N ALA A 9 -7.93 38.84 -24.24
CA ALA A 9 -9.12 39.49 -24.79
C ALA A 9 -9.74 40.55 -23.84
N HIS A 10 -9.37 40.55 -22.56
CA HIS A 10 -9.84 41.50 -21.55
C HIS A 10 -8.81 42.61 -21.27
N GLY A 11 -7.67 42.61 -21.99
CA GLY A 11 -6.61 43.60 -21.84
C GLY A 11 -5.68 43.36 -20.65
N ALA A 12 -5.70 42.16 -20.05
CA ALA A 12 -4.75 41.78 -19.01
C ALA A 12 -3.46 41.19 -19.62
N PRO A 13 -2.26 41.59 -19.18
CA PRO A 13 -1.01 41.05 -19.72
C PRO A 13 -0.82 39.59 -19.31
N VAL A 14 -0.66 38.70 -20.30
CA VAL A 14 -0.50 37.25 -20.10
C VAL A 14 0.94 36.80 -20.31
N PHE A 15 1.65 37.43 -21.25
CA PHE A 15 3.06 37.13 -21.52
C PHE A 15 3.88 38.41 -21.62
N ALA A 16 5.16 38.33 -21.25
CA ALA A 16 6.13 39.39 -21.45
C ALA A 16 7.34 38.87 -22.23
N ILE A 17 7.72 39.60 -23.28
CA ILE A 17 8.95 39.39 -24.02
C ILE A 17 9.97 40.39 -23.50
N LEU A 18 11.03 39.86 -22.90
CA LEU A 18 12.08 40.63 -22.24
C LEU A 18 13.42 40.35 -22.90
N PRO A 19 14.30 41.36 -23.06
CA PRO A 19 15.68 41.11 -23.41
C PRO A 19 16.34 40.19 -22.38
N TYR A 20 17.11 39.20 -22.85
CA TYR A 20 17.66 38.15 -22.01
C TYR A 20 18.45 38.68 -20.80
N LYS A 21 19.27 39.72 -20.99
CA LYS A 21 20.02 40.36 -19.90
C LYS A 21 19.11 40.97 -18.82
N ARG A 22 17.93 41.47 -19.21
CA ARG A 22 16.93 42.01 -18.28
C ARG A 22 16.24 40.89 -17.50
N TYR A 23 15.95 39.77 -18.17
CA TYR A 23 15.46 38.56 -17.51
C TYR A 23 16.46 38.06 -16.45
N GLN A 24 17.75 38.00 -16.78
CA GLN A 24 18.79 37.59 -15.82
C GLN A 24 18.85 38.51 -14.60
N ILE A 25 18.77 39.84 -14.80
CA ILE A 25 18.72 40.81 -13.68
C ILE A 25 17.47 40.60 -12.82
N LEU A 26 16.31 40.33 -13.42
CA LEU A 26 15.08 40.04 -12.67
C LEU A 26 15.18 38.73 -11.88
N LEU A 27 15.85 37.72 -12.45
CA LEU A 27 16.14 36.46 -11.79
C LEU A 27 17.11 36.63 -10.62
N GLU A 28 18.19 37.38 -10.82
CA GLU A 28 19.16 37.70 -9.77
C GLU A 28 18.52 38.57 -8.68
N ALA A 29 17.69 39.55 -9.03
CA ALA A 29 16.95 40.36 -8.07
C ALA A 29 15.88 39.55 -7.32
N ALA A 30 15.21 38.61 -7.98
CA ALA A 30 14.32 37.65 -7.32
C ALA A 30 15.10 36.75 -6.35
N ASN A 31 16.31 36.34 -6.74
CA ASN A 31 17.22 35.51 -5.94
C ASN A 31 17.95 36.28 -4.82
N GLN A 32 18.11 37.60 -4.93
CA GLN A 32 18.73 38.47 -3.91
C GLN A 32 17.69 39.09 -2.96
N SER A 33 16.46 39.33 -3.44
CA SER A 33 15.28 39.54 -2.57
C SER A 33 14.91 38.26 -1.83
N ALA A 34 15.46 37.13 -2.29
CA ALA A 34 15.64 35.89 -1.56
C ALA A 34 16.78 36.04 -0.52
N ASN A 35 16.62 36.98 0.40
CA ASN A 35 16.85 36.63 1.80
C ASN A 35 15.75 35.61 2.12
N ILE A 36 15.93 34.37 1.65
CA ILE A 36 14.94 33.30 1.76
C ILE A 36 14.82 33.04 3.25
N PRO A 37 13.67 33.35 3.88
CA PRO A 37 13.33 32.60 5.07
C PRO A 37 13.29 31.14 4.60
N ASP A 38 14.14 30.30 5.20
CA ASP A 38 14.12 28.82 5.18
C ASP A 38 12.83 28.30 4.51
N PRO A 39 12.92 27.57 3.38
CA PRO A 39 11.91 27.54 2.34
C PRO A 39 10.49 27.49 2.93
N LYS A 40 9.67 28.48 2.57
CA LYS A 40 8.21 28.50 2.81
C LYS A 40 7.51 27.39 2.01
N ILE A 41 7.95 26.14 2.17
CA ILE A 41 7.35 24.92 1.62
C ILE A 41 6.95 24.00 2.79
N THR A 42 6.59 24.61 3.92
CA THR A 42 6.01 23.93 5.08
C THR A 42 4.48 24.01 5.11
N GLU A 43 3.83 24.54 4.07
CA GLU A 43 2.35 24.62 3.99
C GLU A 43 1.74 23.76 2.87
N ILE A 44 2.55 23.20 1.97
CA ILE A 44 2.03 22.35 0.90
C ILE A 44 1.58 21.03 1.52
N THR A 45 0.28 20.77 1.54
CA THR A 45 -0.28 19.50 1.99
C THR A 45 -0.59 18.55 0.84
N GLU A 46 -0.67 19.06 -0.39
CA GLU A 46 -1.08 18.30 -1.57
C GLU A 46 -0.22 18.64 -2.79
N ILE A 47 0.22 17.61 -3.52
CA ILE A 47 0.94 17.74 -4.80
C ILE A 47 0.06 17.14 -5.91
N PRO A 48 -0.41 17.92 -6.90
CA PRO A 48 -1.25 17.39 -7.97
C PRO A 48 -0.51 16.36 -8.81
N LEU A 49 -1.18 15.26 -9.14
CA LEU A 49 -0.64 14.24 -10.05
C LEU A 49 -0.95 14.65 -11.49
N PRO A 50 0.07 14.88 -12.35
CA PRO A 50 -0.17 15.19 -13.75
C PRO A 50 -0.97 14.04 -14.39
N TYR A 51 -2.05 14.37 -15.11
CA TYR A 51 -2.95 13.39 -15.75
C TYR A 51 -3.71 12.45 -14.80
N GLY A 52 -3.60 12.64 -13.47
CA GLY A 52 -4.37 11.91 -12.46
C GLY A 52 -5.81 12.42 -12.26
N GLY A 53 -6.27 13.36 -13.09
CA GLY A 53 -7.54 14.05 -12.88
C GLY A 53 -7.46 14.98 -11.67
N THR A 54 -8.33 14.79 -10.69
CA THR A 54 -8.33 15.52 -9.41
C THR A 54 -7.45 14.86 -8.35
N ALA A 55 -6.71 13.80 -8.69
CA ALA A 55 -5.88 13.08 -7.74
C ALA A 55 -4.66 13.89 -7.32
N THR A 56 -4.38 13.91 -6.02
CA THR A 56 -3.23 14.57 -5.41
C THR A 56 -2.47 13.61 -4.51
N ILE A 57 -1.16 13.83 -4.38
CA ILE A 57 -0.35 13.23 -3.31
C ILE A 57 -0.58 14.06 -2.07
N ASN A 58 -1.23 13.47 -1.07
CA ASN A 58 -1.25 14.02 0.29
C ASN A 58 0.17 13.90 0.89
N LEU A 59 0.85 15.03 1.04
CA LEU A 59 2.24 15.11 1.48
C LEU A 59 2.39 14.66 2.93
N ILE A 60 1.39 14.88 3.79
CA ILE A 60 1.39 14.40 5.18
C ILE A 60 1.42 12.88 5.22
N ARG A 61 0.53 12.21 4.46
CA ARG A 61 0.47 10.75 4.34
C ARG A 61 1.77 10.16 3.78
N LEU A 62 2.38 10.84 2.81
CA LEU A 62 3.64 10.41 2.22
C LEU A 62 4.81 10.57 3.21
N THR A 63 4.93 11.73 3.86
CA THR A 63 6.01 12.01 4.82
C THR A 63 5.94 11.09 6.02
N ASP A 64 4.74 10.82 6.57
CA ASP A 64 4.54 9.85 7.65
C ASP A 64 5.03 8.45 7.26
N PHE A 65 4.74 8.01 6.03
CA PHE A 65 5.21 6.72 5.53
C PHE A 65 6.73 6.64 5.48
N PHE A 66 7.40 7.68 4.98
CA PHE A 66 8.86 7.73 4.93
C PHE A 66 9.50 7.82 6.33
N GLU A 67 8.89 8.55 7.26
CA GLU A 67 9.32 8.59 8.65
C GLU A 67 9.25 7.19 9.29
N ARG A 68 8.16 6.45 9.07
CA ARG A 68 8.02 5.08 9.56
C ARG A 68 8.99 4.11 8.88
N LEU A 69 9.29 4.28 7.59
CA LEU A 69 10.34 3.52 6.90
C LEU A 69 11.74 3.83 7.45
N PHE A 70 12.02 5.11 7.72
CA PHE A 70 13.31 5.56 8.26
C PHE A 70 13.57 4.94 9.64
N LYS A 71 12.55 4.87 10.51
CA LYS A 71 12.61 4.15 11.79
C LYS A 71 12.89 2.64 11.64
N LYS A 72 12.69 2.06 10.45
CA LYS A 72 13.05 0.67 10.09
C LYS A 72 14.38 0.56 9.34
N GLY A 73 15.14 1.65 9.22
CA GLY A 73 16.45 1.69 8.57
C GLY A 73 16.40 1.87 7.05
N ILE A 74 15.26 2.32 6.50
CA ILE A 74 15.10 2.57 5.06
C ILE A 74 14.97 4.07 4.85
N SER A 75 15.98 4.69 4.24
CA SER A 75 16.05 6.15 4.04
C SER A 75 15.74 6.59 2.61
N SER A 76 15.62 5.66 1.67
CA SER A 76 15.37 5.93 0.26
C SER A 76 14.52 4.84 -0.38
N ILE A 77 13.77 5.21 -1.42
CA ILE A 77 13.04 4.27 -2.27
C ILE A 77 13.39 4.50 -3.74
N PRO A 78 13.35 3.45 -4.59
CA PRO A 78 13.64 3.62 -6.01
C PRO A 78 12.53 4.41 -6.71
N ILE A 79 12.90 5.12 -7.77
CA ILE A 79 11.98 5.74 -8.72
C ILE A 79 12.01 4.85 -9.97
N ASP A 80 11.05 3.92 -10.11
CA ASP A 80 11.02 3.00 -11.25
C ASP A 80 10.22 3.62 -12.40
N ALA A 81 10.90 3.96 -13.50
CA ALA A 81 10.32 4.61 -14.67
C ALA A 81 9.86 3.61 -15.75
N ARG A 82 9.51 2.38 -15.35
CA ARG A 82 9.09 1.32 -16.27
C ARG A 82 7.63 1.48 -16.71
N ASN A 83 7.40 1.22 -18.00
CA ASN A 83 6.07 1.26 -18.59
C ASN A 83 5.42 -0.13 -18.47
N GLU A 84 4.95 -0.46 -17.28
CA GLU A 84 4.28 -1.73 -16.96
C GLU A 84 2.86 -1.46 -16.45
N VAL A 85 1.90 -2.29 -16.84
CA VAL A 85 0.52 -2.24 -16.29
C VAL A 85 0.54 -2.66 -14.82
N LEU A 86 -0.40 -2.16 -14.01
CA LEU A 86 -0.38 -2.34 -12.56
C LEU A 86 -0.29 -3.82 -12.12
N ASP A 87 -0.99 -4.72 -12.81
CA ASP A 87 -0.95 -6.16 -12.49
C ASP A 87 0.43 -6.80 -12.74
N GLN A 88 1.14 -6.36 -13.78
CA GLN A 88 2.50 -6.82 -14.04
C GLN A 88 3.47 -6.25 -13.01
N LEU A 89 3.29 -4.98 -12.65
CA LEU A 89 4.10 -4.35 -11.62
C LEU A 89 3.93 -5.05 -10.27
N ARG A 90 2.70 -5.43 -9.88
CA ARG A 90 2.42 -6.22 -8.67
C ARG A 90 3.15 -7.57 -8.63
N LYS A 91 3.33 -8.23 -9.78
CA LYS A 91 4.08 -9.49 -9.87
C LYS A 91 5.57 -9.35 -9.58
N ARG A 92 6.12 -8.13 -9.55
CA ARG A 92 7.53 -7.88 -9.17
C ARG A 92 7.74 -7.71 -7.67
N TYR A 93 6.66 -7.74 -6.90
CA TYR A 93 6.69 -7.61 -5.45
C TYR A 93 6.05 -8.84 -4.81
N LEU A 94 6.34 -10.02 -5.37
CA LEU A 94 5.79 -11.29 -4.91
C LEU A 94 6.52 -11.79 -3.66
N THR A 95 7.79 -11.41 -3.49
CA THR A 95 8.56 -11.79 -2.30
C THR A 95 8.63 -10.67 -1.27
N PRO A 96 8.76 -10.99 0.03
CA PRO A 96 8.98 -9.97 1.07
C PRO A 96 10.22 -9.11 0.84
N GLU A 97 11.25 -9.67 0.22
CA GLU A 97 12.50 -8.99 -0.12
C GLU A 97 12.29 -7.93 -1.21
N GLU A 98 11.44 -8.22 -2.19
CA GLU A 98 11.03 -7.27 -3.22
C GLU A 98 10.15 -6.15 -2.66
N GLN A 99 9.26 -6.49 -1.73
CA GLN A 99 8.36 -5.53 -1.07
C GLN A 99 9.10 -4.53 -0.16
N LYS A 100 10.34 -4.83 0.24
CA LYS A 100 11.12 -3.98 1.16
C LYS A 100 11.46 -2.60 0.58
N TYR A 101 11.62 -2.48 -0.74
CA TYR A 101 11.97 -1.22 -1.42
C TYR A 101 10.91 -0.90 -2.48
N PRO A 102 9.70 -0.48 -2.06
CA PRO A 102 8.64 -0.17 -3.01
C PRO A 102 8.99 1.05 -3.84
N GLY A 103 8.86 0.96 -5.16
CA GLY A 103 9.05 2.12 -6.04
C GLY A 103 8.05 3.24 -5.76
N LEU A 104 8.48 4.50 -5.96
CA LEU A 104 7.60 5.67 -5.86
C LEU A 104 6.38 5.56 -6.79
N ASP A 105 6.57 4.98 -7.97
CA ASP A 105 5.54 4.73 -8.98
C ASP A 105 4.44 3.78 -8.46
N ILE A 106 4.79 2.65 -7.85
CA ILE A 106 3.80 1.72 -7.30
C ILE A 106 3.08 2.32 -6.10
N LEU A 107 3.79 3.11 -5.28
CA LEU A 107 3.20 3.80 -4.13
C LEU A 107 2.14 4.82 -4.58
N ILE A 108 2.44 5.64 -5.60
CA ILE A 108 1.48 6.56 -6.22
C ILE A 108 0.26 5.80 -6.76
N ARG A 109 0.49 4.72 -7.52
CA ARG A 109 -0.58 3.95 -8.16
C ARG A 109 -1.51 3.24 -7.18
N LEU A 110 -0.99 2.77 -6.06
CA LEU A 110 -1.78 2.03 -5.07
C LEU A 110 -2.50 2.97 -4.09
N HIS A 111 -1.87 4.06 -3.65
CA HIS A 111 -2.32 4.82 -2.48
C HIS A 111 -2.80 6.26 -2.79
N PHE A 112 -2.56 6.75 -4.01
CA PHE A 112 -2.89 8.13 -4.40
C PHE A 112 -3.73 8.24 -5.67
N LEU A 113 -3.93 7.15 -6.42
CA LEU A 113 -4.80 7.12 -7.60
C LEU A 113 -6.10 6.34 -7.35
N PRO A 114 -7.27 6.84 -7.81
CA PRO A 114 -8.53 6.09 -7.84
C PRO A 114 -8.40 4.73 -8.55
N LYS A 115 -9.20 3.74 -8.15
CA LYS A 115 -9.14 2.35 -8.68
C LYS A 115 -9.31 2.28 -10.20
N ASP A 116 -10.14 3.14 -10.75
CA ASP A 116 -10.52 3.28 -12.15
C ASP A 116 -9.68 4.31 -12.93
N SER A 117 -8.68 4.92 -12.28
CA SER A 117 -7.83 5.91 -12.94
C SER A 117 -7.05 5.27 -14.09
N GLY A 118 -7.25 5.78 -15.31
CA GLY A 118 -6.46 5.40 -16.49
C GLY A 118 -4.95 5.63 -16.29
N TYR A 119 -4.58 6.51 -15.35
CA TYR A 119 -3.22 6.82 -14.97
C TYR A 119 -2.52 5.69 -14.20
N ARG A 120 -3.26 4.68 -13.70
CA ARG A 120 -2.68 3.45 -13.11
C ARG A 120 -1.92 2.59 -14.12
N ASN A 121 -2.23 2.73 -15.41
CA ASN A 121 -1.72 1.89 -16.49
C ASN A 121 -0.60 2.56 -17.31
N THR A 122 -0.28 3.82 -17.02
CA THR A 122 0.72 4.61 -17.75
C THR A 122 1.85 5.05 -16.82
N ARG A 123 3.06 5.28 -17.37
CA ARG A 123 4.15 6.05 -16.70
C ARG A 123 3.51 7.23 -15.93
N GLN A 124 3.81 7.52 -14.67
CA GLN A 124 5.08 8.08 -14.20
C GLN A 124 4.95 8.46 -12.71
N ALA A 125 6.01 8.30 -11.91
CA ALA A 125 6.38 9.44 -11.06
C ALA A 125 6.92 10.50 -12.03
N VAL A 126 6.12 11.52 -12.33
CA VAL A 126 6.48 12.49 -13.37
C VAL A 126 7.64 13.31 -12.82
N ARG A 127 8.54 13.75 -13.68
CA ARG A 127 9.69 14.56 -13.24
C ARG A 127 9.19 15.76 -12.41
N GLU A 128 8.07 16.33 -12.82
CA GLU A 128 7.31 17.38 -12.15
C GLU A 128 6.91 16.99 -10.71
N VAL A 129 6.44 15.76 -10.47
CA VAL A 129 6.11 15.28 -9.12
C VAL A 129 7.37 15.15 -8.27
N VAL A 130 8.44 14.63 -8.85
CA VAL A 130 9.74 14.47 -8.16
C VAL A 130 10.33 15.84 -7.83
N ASP A 131 10.31 16.77 -8.78
CA ASP A 131 10.78 18.15 -8.62
C ASP A 131 9.95 18.86 -7.53
N CYS A 132 8.61 18.67 -7.51
CA CYS A 132 7.76 19.18 -6.44
C CYS A 132 8.14 18.60 -5.07
N LEU A 133 8.36 17.29 -4.98
CA LEU A 133 8.78 16.62 -3.74
C LEU A 133 10.15 17.09 -3.26
N GLU A 134 11.11 17.25 -4.16
CA GLU A 134 12.46 17.75 -3.84
C GLU A 134 12.42 19.20 -3.36
N ASN A 135 11.60 20.04 -4.00
CA ASN A 135 11.43 21.43 -3.59
C ASN A 135 10.88 21.55 -2.15
N THR A 136 10.17 20.54 -1.62
CA THR A 136 9.74 20.57 -0.20
C THR A 136 10.88 20.59 0.81
N GLY A 137 12.08 20.16 0.43
CA GLY A 137 13.20 19.96 1.35
C GLY A 137 13.05 18.72 2.24
N ILE A 138 11.89 18.06 2.24
CA ILE A 138 11.64 16.78 2.93
C ILE A 138 12.30 15.62 2.18
N PHE A 139 12.46 15.77 0.86
CA PHE A 139 13.03 14.76 -0.01
C PHE A 139 14.18 15.31 -0.84
N THR A 140 15.06 14.43 -1.31
CA THR A 140 16.15 14.75 -2.22
C THR A 140 16.28 13.68 -3.28
N LEU A 141 16.53 14.08 -4.53
CA LEU A 141 16.78 13.15 -5.62
C LEU A 141 18.22 12.63 -5.55
N THR A 142 18.38 11.31 -5.43
CA THR A 142 19.69 10.64 -5.38
C THR A 142 19.79 9.53 -6.43
N LYS A 143 21.00 8.94 -6.57
CA LYS A 143 21.22 7.71 -7.33
C LYS A 143 21.80 6.63 -6.43
N GLU A 144 21.10 5.51 -6.32
CA GLU A 144 21.42 4.45 -5.36
C GLU A 144 21.26 3.06 -5.98
N VAL A 145 22.02 2.09 -5.46
CA VAL A 145 21.90 0.68 -5.83
C VAL A 145 21.01 0.00 -4.80
N PHE A 146 19.90 -0.58 -5.26
CA PHE A 146 18.99 -1.37 -4.44
C PHE A 146 19.24 -2.86 -4.63
N PRO A 147 18.91 -3.73 -3.65
CA PRO A 147 19.15 -5.18 -3.73
C PRO A 147 18.63 -5.85 -5.01
N ASN A 148 17.53 -5.34 -5.58
CA ASN A 148 16.89 -5.90 -6.77
C ASN A 148 17.28 -5.17 -8.07
N SER A 149 18.32 -4.33 -8.02
CA SER A 149 18.80 -3.58 -9.17
C SER A 149 20.28 -3.87 -9.42
N TYR A 150 20.59 -4.26 -10.65
CA TYR A 150 21.97 -4.49 -11.12
C TYR A 150 22.75 -3.19 -11.35
N ARG A 151 22.09 -2.02 -11.29
CA ARG A 151 22.70 -0.70 -11.49
C ARG A 151 22.12 0.34 -10.54
N ALA A 152 22.84 1.45 -10.39
CA ALA A 152 22.29 2.61 -9.70
C ALA A 152 21.07 3.15 -10.46
N VAL A 153 19.99 3.42 -9.75
CA VAL A 153 18.75 4.00 -10.25
C VAL A 153 18.45 5.29 -9.50
N ASN A 154 17.60 6.14 -10.07
CA ASN A 154 17.12 7.32 -9.34
C ASN A 154 16.34 6.86 -8.10
N ALA A 155 16.51 7.59 -7.02
CA ALA A 155 15.89 7.32 -5.73
C ALA A 155 15.35 8.61 -5.12
N LEU A 156 14.24 8.49 -4.41
CA LEU A 156 13.74 9.56 -3.56
C LEU A 156 14.25 9.29 -2.15
N LYS A 157 15.20 10.11 -1.69
CA LYS A 157 15.80 10.02 -0.36
C LYS A 157 15.05 10.92 0.60
N TYR A 158 14.75 10.42 1.78
CA TYR A 158 14.08 11.14 2.86
C TYR A 158 15.09 11.92 3.70
N CYS A 159 14.73 13.15 4.08
CA CYS A 159 15.46 14.02 5.00
C CYS A 159 14.78 13.99 6.38
N PRO A 160 15.29 13.22 7.36
CA PRO A 160 14.59 12.97 8.62
C PRO A 160 14.32 14.23 9.43
N GLU A 161 15.28 15.16 9.48
CA GLU A 161 15.13 16.41 10.22
C GLU A 161 14.01 17.30 9.63
N ALA A 162 13.97 17.42 8.30
CA ALA A 162 12.95 18.21 7.62
C ALA A 162 11.56 17.55 7.70
N GLY A 163 11.51 16.22 7.52
CA GLY A 163 10.27 15.46 7.62
C GLY A 163 9.68 15.43 9.04
N ALA A 164 10.50 15.24 10.07
CA ALA A 164 10.05 15.29 11.46
C ALA A 164 9.47 16.67 11.82
N LYS A 165 10.16 17.76 11.46
CA LYS A 165 9.65 19.13 11.64
C LYS A 165 8.33 19.36 10.90
N TYR A 166 8.19 18.83 9.69
CA TYR A 166 6.96 18.93 8.92
C TYR A 166 5.80 18.18 9.60
N LEU A 167 6.03 16.93 10.05
CA LEU A 167 5.00 16.14 10.73
C LEU A 167 4.59 16.73 12.10
N GLU A 168 5.55 17.27 12.85
CA GLU A 168 5.30 17.99 14.11
C GLU A 168 4.39 19.21 13.88
N LYS A 169 4.70 20.04 12.87
CA LYS A 169 3.88 21.20 12.50
C LYS A 169 2.43 20.83 12.19
N HIS A 170 2.20 19.62 11.65
CA HIS A 170 0.89 19.12 11.27
C HIS A 170 0.22 18.26 12.37
N ASN A 171 0.77 18.20 13.58
CA ASN A 171 0.25 17.43 14.72
C ASN A 171 -0.03 15.96 14.35
N VAL A 172 0.90 15.35 13.62
CA VAL A 172 0.70 14.01 13.04
C VAL A 172 0.88 12.89 14.07
N PHE A 173 1.52 13.14 15.20
CA PHE A 173 1.75 12.12 16.23
C PHE A 173 0.99 12.44 17.51
N ASP A 174 0.52 11.39 18.19
CA ASP A 174 -0.02 11.50 19.54
C ASP A 174 1.10 11.57 20.60
N GLU A 175 0.72 11.68 21.87
CA GLU A 175 1.64 11.72 23.01
C GLU A 175 2.48 10.43 23.18
N ASN A 176 2.07 9.33 22.55
CA ASN A 176 2.78 8.04 22.55
C ASN A 176 3.67 7.87 21.31
N GLY A 177 3.68 8.84 20.38
CA GLY A 177 4.42 8.77 19.12
C GLY A 177 3.75 7.93 18.03
N GLU A 178 2.47 7.60 18.20
CA GLU A 178 1.66 6.89 17.21
C GLU A 178 1.09 7.86 16.17
N SER A 179 0.99 7.41 14.92
CA SER A 179 0.55 8.23 13.79
C SER A 179 -0.96 8.46 13.80
N LEU A 180 -1.37 9.73 13.80
CA LEU A 180 -2.75 10.22 13.70
C LEU A 180 -3.21 10.44 12.25
N VAL A 181 -2.37 10.09 11.26
CA VAL A 181 -2.72 10.23 9.85
C VAL A 181 -3.93 9.37 9.50
N GLU A 182 -4.98 10.00 8.96
CA GLU A 182 -6.11 9.25 8.39
C GLU A 182 -5.65 8.40 7.19
N LYS A 183 -5.94 7.10 7.25
CA LYS A 183 -5.55 6.11 6.23
C LYS A 183 -4.03 6.10 5.97
N PRO A 184 -3.19 5.74 6.96
CA PRO A 184 -1.74 5.74 6.76
C PRO A 184 -1.35 4.72 5.69
N ILE A 185 -0.31 5.02 4.91
CA ILE A 185 0.21 4.05 3.92
C ILE A 185 0.82 2.88 4.70
N PRO A 186 0.40 1.63 4.46
CA PRO A 186 0.99 0.49 5.16
C PRO A 186 2.47 0.31 4.77
N LEU A 187 3.33 -0.06 5.73
CA LEU A 187 4.75 -0.31 5.46
C LEU A 187 4.95 -1.40 4.40
N ASN A 188 4.08 -2.41 4.42
CA ASN A 188 3.86 -3.24 3.25
C ASN A 188 2.79 -2.59 2.37
N ILE A 189 3.22 -1.87 1.33
CA ILE A 189 2.31 -1.10 0.46
C ILE A 189 1.34 -1.99 -0.35
N PHE A 190 1.58 -3.31 -0.38
CA PHE A 190 0.73 -4.31 -1.04
C PHE A 190 -0.34 -4.87 -0.12
N SER A 191 -0.21 -4.67 1.19
CA SER A 191 -1.33 -4.84 2.10
C SER A 191 -2.42 -3.87 1.66
N GLN A 192 -3.63 -4.38 1.42
CA GLN A 192 -4.75 -3.50 1.07
C GLN A 192 -4.89 -2.42 2.15
N PRO A 193 -5.13 -1.15 1.78
CA PRO A 193 -5.49 -0.15 2.77
C PRO A 193 -6.76 -0.65 3.45
N VAL A 194 -6.63 -1.00 4.74
CA VAL A 194 -7.78 -1.20 5.61
C VAL A 194 -8.51 0.14 5.58
N GLU A 195 -9.71 0.17 5.01
CA GLU A 195 -10.52 1.38 5.02
C GLU A 195 -10.64 1.83 6.48
N ALA A 196 -10.20 3.08 6.75
CA ALA A 196 -10.26 3.67 8.08
C ALA A 196 -11.71 3.61 8.57
N GLY A 197 -11.96 2.67 9.48
CA GLY A 197 -13.29 2.32 9.96
C GLY A 197 -13.29 1.08 10.84
N GLU A 198 -12.40 0.12 10.59
CA GLU A 198 -12.28 -1.05 11.47
C GLU A 198 -10.86 -1.14 12.02
N ALA A 199 -10.71 -0.83 13.30
CA ALA A 199 -9.65 -1.43 14.10
C ALA A 199 -9.67 -2.92 13.77
N ASN A 200 -8.56 -3.48 13.26
CA ASN A 200 -8.40 -4.91 13.03
C ASN A 200 -8.64 -5.62 14.36
N ASN A 201 -9.90 -5.98 14.60
CA ASN A 201 -10.31 -6.72 15.77
C ASN A 201 -9.75 -8.11 15.52
N MET A 202 -8.56 -8.35 16.05
CA MET A 202 -7.91 -9.64 15.97
C MET A 202 -8.79 -10.64 16.70
N ILE A 203 -9.51 -11.45 15.93
CA ILE A 203 -10.45 -12.41 16.47
C ILE A 203 -9.65 -13.66 16.81
N THR A 204 -9.67 -14.05 18.09
CA THR A 204 -9.02 -15.28 18.55
C THR A 204 -10.07 -16.37 18.68
N ILE A 205 -9.93 -17.42 17.88
CA ILE A 205 -10.81 -18.58 17.88
C ILE A 205 -10.01 -19.86 17.96
N THR A 206 -10.71 -20.98 18.02
CA THR A 206 -10.12 -22.31 18.17
C THR A 206 -10.57 -23.20 17.02
N THR A 207 -9.66 -24.03 16.49
CA THR A 207 -10.00 -24.93 15.39
C THR A 207 -11.11 -25.93 15.74
N CYS A 208 -11.95 -26.27 14.76
CA CYS A 208 -12.96 -27.33 14.90
C CYS A 208 -12.31 -28.70 15.12
N GLY A 209 -12.83 -29.51 16.05
CA GLY A 209 -12.26 -30.82 16.37
C GLY A 209 -12.52 -31.29 17.79
N SER A 210 -11.91 -32.42 18.15
CA SER A 210 -11.92 -32.90 19.54
C SER A 210 -11.15 -31.93 20.44
N PRO A 211 -11.60 -31.66 21.67
CA PRO A 211 -10.99 -30.66 22.56
C PRO A 211 -9.46 -30.79 22.68
N ASN A 212 -8.95 -32.01 22.72
CA ASN A 212 -7.52 -32.32 22.91
C ASN A 212 -6.65 -32.08 21.66
N ARG A 213 -7.26 -31.79 20.50
CA ARG A 213 -6.55 -31.56 19.21
C ARG A 213 -6.79 -30.18 18.63
N ARG A 214 -7.53 -29.35 19.36
CA ARG A 214 -7.84 -27.99 18.96
C ARG A 214 -6.61 -27.09 19.06
N THR A 215 -6.51 -26.14 18.16
CA THR A 215 -5.45 -25.13 18.13
C THR A 215 -6.10 -23.76 18.20
N THR A 216 -5.69 -22.94 19.17
CA THR A 216 -6.10 -21.54 19.24
C THR A 216 -5.26 -20.72 18.27
N PHE A 217 -5.91 -19.83 17.52
CA PHE A 217 -5.26 -18.95 16.57
C PHE A 217 -6.03 -17.64 16.46
N SER A 218 -5.37 -16.63 15.91
CA SER A 218 -5.99 -15.33 15.68
C SER A 218 -6.03 -15.02 14.18
N TYR A 219 -7.04 -14.29 13.75
CA TYR A 219 -7.15 -13.81 12.39
C TYR A 219 -7.77 -12.41 12.35
N SER A 220 -7.63 -11.76 11.20
CA SER A 220 -8.30 -10.50 10.85
C SER A 220 -8.93 -10.59 9.46
N GLY A 221 -9.84 -9.67 9.16
CA GLY A 221 -10.61 -9.67 7.91
C GLY A 221 -11.90 -10.48 8.01
N SER A 222 -12.51 -10.74 6.84
CA SER A 222 -13.79 -11.43 6.71
C SER A 222 -13.74 -12.46 5.57
N ILE A 223 -14.70 -13.39 5.51
CA ILE A 223 -14.82 -14.31 4.37
C ILE A 223 -15.06 -13.57 3.04
N GLU A 224 -15.76 -12.43 3.07
CA GLU A 224 -16.13 -11.65 1.87
C GLU A 224 -14.96 -10.79 1.34
N ASP A 225 -14.10 -10.29 2.23
CA ASP A 225 -12.98 -9.40 1.87
C ASP A 225 -11.62 -10.10 1.82
N GLY A 226 -11.55 -11.31 2.38
CA GLY A 226 -10.32 -12.05 2.59
C GLY A 226 -9.86 -11.95 4.04
N ILE A 227 -9.05 -12.92 4.44
CA ILE A 227 -8.57 -13.04 5.81
C ILE A 227 -7.05 -13.06 5.88
N THR A 228 -6.52 -12.68 7.03
CA THR A 228 -5.12 -12.89 7.39
C THR A 228 -5.03 -13.74 8.65
N LEU A 229 -4.45 -14.93 8.51
CA LEU A 229 -4.15 -15.83 9.63
C LEU A 229 -2.85 -15.39 10.32
N GLN A 230 -2.91 -15.20 11.64
CA GLN A 230 -1.75 -14.82 12.43
C GLN A 230 -0.99 -16.05 12.91
N PHE A 231 0.00 -16.47 12.12
CA PHE A 231 1.04 -17.41 12.54
C PHE A 231 2.35 -16.66 12.82
N ALA A 232 3.46 -17.39 12.96
CA ALA A 232 4.80 -16.79 13.05
C ALA A 232 5.11 -15.89 11.84
N GLN A 233 4.60 -16.26 10.67
CA GLN A 233 4.50 -15.39 9.50
C GLN A 233 3.01 -15.25 9.13
N PRO A 234 2.48 -14.03 8.99
CA PRO A 234 1.09 -13.83 8.58
C PRO A 234 0.81 -14.51 7.24
N PHE A 235 -0.30 -15.22 7.16
CA PHE A 235 -0.71 -15.94 5.96
C PHE A 235 -2.05 -15.40 5.46
N MET A 236 -2.03 -14.76 4.28
CA MET A 236 -3.22 -14.16 3.67
C MET A 236 -3.98 -15.18 2.83
N VAL A 237 -5.30 -15.19 2.95
CA VAL A 237 -6.21 -15.98 2.10
C VAL A 237 -7.18 -15.02 1.42
N SER A 238 -7.18 -15.01 0.09
CA SER A 238 -8.03 -14.11 -0.69
C SER A 238 -9.51 -14.45 -0.55
N ALA A 239 -10.36 -13.43 -0.65
CA ALA A 239 -11.81 -13.59 -0.77
C ALA A 239 -12.19 -14.59 -1.87
N GLU A 240 -11.53 -14.52 -3.03
CA GLU A 240 -11.76 -15.44 -4.15
C GLU A 240 -11.65 -16.91 -3.75
N ASN A 241 -10.60 -17.27 -3.00
CA ASN A 241 -10.41 -18.64 -2.53
C ASN A 241 -11.49 -19.04 -1.50
N LEU A 242 -11.84 -18.14 -0.59
CA LEU A 242 -12.86 -18.40 0.45
C LEU A 242 -14.26 -18.59 -0.18
N LEU A 243 -14.61 -17.74 -1.15
CA LEU A 243 -15.84 -17.83 -1.92
C LEU A 243 -15.87 -19.07 -2.81
N ALA A 244 -14.73 -19.48 -3.37
CA ALA A 244 -14.63 -20.73 -4.14
C ALA A 244 -14.94 -21.95 -3.26
N ILE A 245 -14.45 -22.00 -2.02
CA ILE A 245 -14.79 -23.07 -1.05
C ILE A 245 -16.29 -23.09 -0.78
N ARG A 246 -16.88 -21.93 -0.45
CA ARG A 246 -18.33 -21.81 -0.20
C ARG A 246 -19.14 -22.29 -1.40
N LYS A 247 -18.81 -21.81 -2.60
CA LYS A 247 -19.51 -22.18 -3.84
C LYS A 247 -19.40 -23.68 -4.13
N HIS A 248 -18.23 -24.29 -3.89
CA HIS A 248 -18.03 -25.71 -4.16
C HIS A 248 -18.87 -26.61 -3.25
N PHE A 249 -18.98 -26.24 -1.97
CA PHE A 249 -19.68 -27.03 -0.95
C PHE A 249 -21.08 -26.54 -0.59
N ALA A 250 -21.61 -25.47 -1.21
CA ALA A 250 -22.91 -24.90 -0.90
C ALA A 250 -24.02 -25.97 -0.78
N GLY A 251 -24.70 -26.00 0.37
CA GLY A 251 -25.77 -26.96 0.68
C GLY A 251 -25.30 -28.40 0.90
N LYS A 252 -23.99 -28.67 1.00
CA LYS A 252 -23.42 -30.02 1.16
C LYS A 252 -22.83 -30.20 2.56
N LYS A 253 -22.82 -31.46 2.99
CA LYS A 253 -22.00 -31.94 4.10
C LYS A 253 -20.70 -32.51 3.55
N ALA A 254 -19.57 -32.08 4.08
CA ALA A 254 -18.26 -32.57 3.69
C ALA A 254 -17.41 -32.92 4.92
N ARG A 255 -16.53 -33.92 4.78
CA ARG A 255 -15.49 -34.16 5.79
C ARG A 255 -14.41 -33.09 5.69
N LEU A 256 -13.94 -32.60 6.83
CA LEU A 256 -12.89 -31.58 6.86
C LEU A 256 -11.60 -32.04 6.17
N GLY A 257 -11.12 -33.25 6.47
CA GLY A 257 -9.99 -33.86 5.75
C GLY A 257 -8.67 -33.06 5.82
N ALA A 258 -8.36 -32.37 6.93
CA ALA A 258 -7.22 -31.47 7.06
C ALA A 258 -5.84 -32.14 7.27
N SER A 259 -5.71 -33.43 6.94
CA SER A 259 -4.44 -34.16 7.06
C SER A 259 -3.49 -33.74 5.95
N MET A 260 -2.24 -33.43 6.30
CA MET A 260 -1.20 -33.07 5.32
C MET A 260 -0.71 -34.28 4.52
N THR A 261 -0.73 -35.46 5.11
CA THR A 261 -0.16 -36.69 4.52
C THR A 261 -1.21 -37.51 3.79
N ASP A 262 -2.47 -37.39 4.17
CA ASP A 262 -3.58 -38.18 3.61
C ASP A 262 -4.89 -37.38 3.66
N PRO A 263 -5.03 -36.32 2.84
CA PRO A 263 -6.26 -35.55 2.78
C PRO A 263 -7.39 -36.40 2.20
N ILE A 264 -8.55 -36.38 2.86
CA ILE A 264 -9.71 -37.18 2.43
C ILE A 264 -10.15 -36.71 1.02
N PRO A 265 -10.18 -37.60 0.02
CA PRO A 265 -10.67 -37.26 -1.32
C PRO A 265 -12.10 -36.70 -1.27
N GLY A 266 -12.32 -35.57 -1.95
CA GLY A 266 -13.61 -34.85 -1.93
C GLY A 266 -13.92 -34.14 -0.60
N GLY A 267 -13.02 -34.19 0.38
CA GLY A 267 -13.11 -33.41 1.61
C GLY A 267 -12.63 -31.97 1.43
N VAL A 268 -12.96 -31.12 2.40
CA VAL A 268 -12.62 -29.68 2.37
C VAL A 268 -11.12 -29.46 2.22
N GLY A 269 -10.29 -30.21 2.95
CA GLY A 269 -8.82 -30.14 2.89
C GLY A 269 -8.24 -30.47 1.53
N SER A 270 -8.81 -31.48 0.84
CA SER A 270 -8.39 -31.83 -0.52
C SER A 270 -8.75 -30.71 -1.50
N PHE A 271 -9.93 -30.11 -1.37
CA PHE A 271 -10.33 -28.98 -2.21
C PHE A 271 -9.50 -27.71 -1.95
N VAL A 272 -9.24 -27.38 -0.69
CA VAL A 272 -8.37 -26.24 -0.31
C VAL A 272 -6.99 -26.35 -0.92
N ALA A 273 -6.40 -27.55 -0.95
CA ALA A 273 -5.11 -27.77 -1.60
C ALA A 273 -5.15 -27.57 -3.14
N SER A 274 -6.32 -27.77 -3.77
CA SER A 274 -6.48 -27.61 -5.22
C SER A 274 -6.61 -26.16 -5.69
N LEU A 275 -6.87 -25.21 -4.79
CA LEU A 275 -7.03 -23.79 -5.12
C LEU A 275 -5.70 -23.08 -5.48
N GLY A 276 -4.55 -23.74 -5.30
CA GLY A 276 -3.24 -23.10 -5.47
C GLY A 276 -2.95 -22.10 -4.35
N SER A 277 -2.00 -21.17 -4.53
CA SER A 277 -1.63 -20.10 -3.57
C SER A 277 -0.90 -20.51 -2.27
N GLY A 278 -0.28 -21.69 -2.21
CA GLY A 278 0.41 -22.16 -1.00
C GLY A 278 -0.55 -22.63 0.10
N LEU A 279 -1.84 -22.70 -0.19
CA LEU A 279 -2.83 -23.39 0.63
C LEU A 279 -2.51 -24.88 0.68
N THR A 280 -2.76 -25.47 1.84
CA THR A 280 -2.49 -26.89 2.12
C THR A 280 -3.71 -27.47 2.84
N PRO A 281 -3.87 -28.80 2.88
CA PRO A 281 -5.00 -29.40 3.59
C PRO A 281 -5.11 -28.95 5.04
N ARG A 282 -3.98 -28.67 5.70
CA ARG A 282 -3.96 -28.18 7.09
C ARG A 282 -4.64 -26.83 7.25
N HIS A 283 -4.57 -25.95 6.25
CA HIS A 283 -5.25 -24.66 6.29
C HIS A 283 -6.77 -24.81 6.42
N ALA A 284 -7.36 -25.91 5.92
CA ALA A 284 -8.79 -26.13 5.97
C ALA A 284 -9.36 -26.13 7.39
N SER A 285 -8.60 -26.55 8.42
CA SER A 285 -9.10 -26.51 9.80
C SER A 285 -9.31 -25.08 10.30
N PHE A 286 -8.40 -24.18 9.98
CA PHE A 286 -8.50 -22.76 10.30
C PHE A 286 -9.65 -22.12 9.53
N LEU A 287 -9.72 -22.37 8.21
CA LEU A 287 -10.76 -21.83 7.35
C LEU A 287 -12.17 -22.26 7.76
N ALA A 288 -12.37 -23.55 8.06
CA ALA A 288 -13.67 -24.05 8.51
C ALA A 288 -14.10 -23.41 9.86
N SER A 289 -13.15 -23.09 10.72
CA SER A 289 -13.42 -22.48 12.03
C SER A 289 -13.80 -21.00 11.90
N ILE A 290 -13.13 -20.28 10.99
CA ILE A 290 -13.50 -18.90 10.63
C ILE A 290 -14.88 -18.89 9.97
N MET A 291 -15.12 -19.76 8.99
CA MET A 291 -16.43 -19.87 8.36
C MET A 291 -17.53 -20.24 9.36
N GLN A 292 -17.22 -21.03 10.39
CA GLN A 292 -18.18 -21.32 11.46
C GLN A 292 -18.43 -20.10 12.35
N HIS A 293 -17.37 -19.37 12.71
CA HIS A 293 -17.46 -18.14 13.48
C HIS A 293 -18.33 -17.09 12.75
N GLU A 294 -18.15 -16.95 11.44
CA GLU A 294 -18.95 -16.08 10.56
C GLU A 294 -20.27 -16.72 10.08
N GLN A 295 -20.69 -17.84 10.69
CA GLN A 295 -22.00 -18.48 10.48
C GLN A 295 -22.27 -19.01 9.05
N TYR A 296 -21.26 -19.14 8.21
CA TYR A 296 -21.37 -19.76 6.88
C TYR A 296 -21.43 -21.29 6.92
N VAL A 297 -20.88 -21.89 7.98
CA VAL A 297 -20.91 -23.34 8.17
C VAL A 297 -21.23 -23.72 9.61
N VAL A 298 -21.65 -24.95 9.81
CA VAL A 298 -21.72 -25.58 11.13
C VAL A 298 -20.78 -26.78 11.14
N CYS A 299 -19.78 -26.78 12.02
CA CYS A 299 -18.92 -27.95 12.20
C CYS A 299 -19.38 -28.81 13.38
N SER A 300 -19.42 -30.11 13.17
CA SER A 300 -19.71 -31.12 14.18
C SER A 300 -18.64 -32.21 14.18
N LEU A 301 -18.56 -32.98 15.26
CA LEU A 301 -17.68 -34.14 15.35
C LEU A 301 -18.51 -35.42 15.16
N GLU A 302 -18.17 -36.21 14.14
CA GLU A 302 -18.73 -37.55 13.93
C GLU A 302 -17.60 -38.58 14.06
N GLY A 303 -17.57 -39.26 15.20
CA GLY A 303 -16.44 -40.13 15.59
C GLY A 303 -15.14 -39.31 15.72
N ASN A 304 -14.15 -39.64 14.90
CA ASN A 304 -12.85 -38.95 14.88
C ASN A 304 -12.75 -37.89 13.77
N SER A 305 -13.82 -37.66 13.00
CA SER A 305 -13.82 -36.74 11.86
C SER A 305 -14.64 -35.50 12.15
N VAL A 306 -14.13 -34.35 11.73
CA VAL A 306 -14.92 -33.11 11.69
C VAL A 306 -15.74 -33.11 10.42
N ILE A 307 -17.06 -32.94 10.57
CA ILE A 307 -18.00 -32.74 9.48
C ILE A 307 -18.31 -31.25 9.40
N VAL A 308 -18.24 -30.70 8.19
CA VAL A 308 -18.57 -29.31 7.89
C VAL A 308 -19.85 -29.29 7.09
N ASN A 309 -20.90 -28.68 7.64
CA ASN A 309 -22.17 -28.47 6.96
C ASN A 309 -22.21 -27.04 6.42
N PHE A 310 -22.23 -26.89 5.10
CA PHE A 310 -22.26 -25.58 4.45
C PHE A 310 -23.69 -25.12 4.24
N ASN A 311 -24.02 -23.95 4.78
CA ASN A 311 -25.33 -23.33 4.67
C ASN A 311 -25.59 -22.78 3.26
#